data_AF-A0A356PZ23-F1
#
_entry.id   AF-A0A356PZ23-F1
#
_cell.length_a   1.000
_cell.length_b   1.000
_cell.length_c   1.000
_cell.angle_alpha   90.00
_cell.angle_beta   90.00
_cell.angle_gamma   90.00
#
_symmetry.space_group_name_H-M   'P 1'
#
loop_
_entity.id
_entity.type
_entity.pdbx_description
1 polymer ?
#
loop_
_entity_poly.entity_id
_entity_poly.type
_entity_poly.pdbx_seq_one_letter_code
_entity_poly.pdbx_strand_id
1 'polypeptide(L)'
;MPADPVDRAWTRTWGVYTLEYHDSVNTLTFSSYQRQMLLAKSPEDLEARWQSIPDPIKVRKLKDLVANGADSDYVPVALGKLARMCAEMDAALAHGDWLMGDQYSLADALVTPYFYRIDCIGLSGLWETRYPRTTAWFARVSQRPSLAAATAPWLDENEIERIRAIGTDTFVAGGQFSSYL
;
A
#
# COMPACT_ATOMS: atom_id res chain seq x y z
N MET A 1 20.55 3.58 10.06
CA MET A 1 20.24 2.59 11.11
C MET A 1 20.49 3.24 12.46
N PRO A 2 19.61 3.06 13.46
CA PRO A 2 19.85 3.53 14.83
C PRO A 2 21.16 2.98 15.41
N ALA A 3 21.73 3.66 16.40
CA ALA A 3 22.94 3.19 17.09
C ALA A 3 22.62 2.06 18.10
N ASP A 4 21.51 2.19 18.81
CA ASP A 4 21.07 1.22 19.81
C ASP A 4 20.73 -0.15 19.15
N PRO A 5 21.24 -1.28 19.69
CA PRO A 5 21.01 -2.60 19.12
C PRO A 5 19.54 -3.05 19.15
N VAL A 6 18.76 -2.64 20.14
CA VAL A 6 17.32 -2.91 20.25
C VAL A 6 16.57 -2.15 19.15
N ASP A 7 16.88 -0.87 18.96
CA ASP A 7 16.28 -0.07 17.89
C ASP A 7 16.64 -0.58 16.49
N ARG A 8 17.85 -1.11 16.33
CA ARG A 8 18.26 -1.80 15.10
C ARG A 8 17.48 -3.10 14.88
N ALA A 9 17.10 -3.81 15.93
CA ALA A 9 16.27 -5.00 15.82
C ALA A 9 14.85 -4.60 15.39
N TRP A 10 14.25 -3.60 16.04
CA TRP A 10 12.94 -3.05 15.65
C TRP A 10 12.89 -2.53 14.22
N THR A 11 13.94 -1.83 13.77
CA THR A 11 14.05 -1.40 12.36
C THR A 11 13.99 -2.59 11.39
N ARG A 12 14.61 -3.72 11.73
CA ARG A 12 14.56 -4.93 10.90
C ARG A 12 13.19 -5.60 10.96
N THR A 13 12.53 -5.57 12.12
CA THR A 13 11.15 -6.06 12.27
C THR A 13 10.20 -5.29 11.34
N TRP A 14 10.31 -3.95 11.28
CA TRP A 14 9.57 -3.16 10.29
C TRP A 14 9.83 -3.64 8.86
N GLY A 15 11.10 -3.94 8.53
CA GLY A 15 11.48 -4.53 7.25
C GLY A 15 10.79 -5.87 6.97
N VAL A 16 10.66 -6.75 7.96
CA VAL A 16 9.95 -8.04 7.80
C VAL A 16 8.46 -7.82 7.55
N TYR A 17 7.82 -6.88 8.26
CA TYR A 17 6.40 -6.58 8.07
C TYR A 17 6.08 -6.08 6.67
N THR A 18 7.04 -5.42 6.00
CA THR A 18 6.84 -4.96 4.62
C THR A 18 6.47 -6.06 3.63
N LEU A 19 6.84 -7.32 3.89
CA LEU A 19 6.43 -8.45 3.03
C LEU A 19 4.91 -8.62 3.00
N GLU A 20 4.25 -8.46 4.15
CA GLU A 20 2.80 -8.52 4.24
C GLU A 20 2.14 -7.27 3.66
N TYR A 21 2.73 -6.10 3.89
CA TYR A 21 2.21 -4.82 3.37
C TYR A 21 2.27 -4.79 1.85
N HIS A 22 3.36 -5.30 1.27
CA HIS A 22 3.53 -5.45 -0.16
C HIS A 22 2.45 -6.34 -0.78
N ASP A 23 2.17 -7.50 -0.17
CA ASP A 23 1.13 -8.41 -0.66
C ASP A 23 -0.28 -7.77 -0.56
N SER A 24 -0.54 -7.04 0.52
CA SER A 24 -1.82 -6.37 0.75
C SER A 24 -2.04 -5.22 -0.23
N VAL A 25 -1.04 -4.36 -0.44
CA VAL A 25 -1.10 -3.27 -1.41
C VAL A 25 -1.20 -3.79 -2.86
N ASN A 26 -0.49 -4.88 -3.20
CA ASN A 26 -0.65 -5.54 -4.50
C ASN A 26 -2.08 -6.03 -4.70
N THR A 27 -2.70 -6.57 -3.66
CA THR A 27 -4.10 -7.03 -3.72
C THR A 27 -5.01 -5.89 -4.17
N LEU A 28 -4.94 -4.74 -3.50
CA LEU A 28 -5.75 -3.55 -3.84
C LEU A 28 -5.42 -3.00 -5.23
N THR A 29 -4.15 -3.06 -5.63
CA THR A 29 -3.68 -2.60 -6.95
C THR A 29 -4.26 -3.46 -8.07
N PHE A 30 -4.19 -4.79 -7.93
CA PHE A 30 -4.63 -5.75 -8.95
C PHE A 30 -6.13 -6.04 -8.92
N SER A 31 -6.86 -5.61 -7.90
CA SER A 31 -8.33 -5.59 -7.89
C SER A 31 -8.93 -4.27 -8.40
N SER A 32 -8.13 -3.22 -8.59
CA SER A 32 -8.58 -1.88 -9.04
C SER A 32 -7.96 -1.45 -10.38
N TYR A 33 -7.01 -0.51 -10.40
CA TYR A 33 -6.55 0.10 -11.64
C TYR A 33 -5.75 -0.86 -12.53
N GLN A 34 -4.90 -1.73 -11.97
CA GLN A 34 -4.20 -2.73 -12.80
C GLN A 34 -5.15 -3.83 -13.28
N ARG A 35 -6.27 -4.06 -12.59
CA ARG A 35 -7.33 -4.95 -13.10
C ARG A 35 -7.84 -4.47 -14.44
N GLN A 36 -8.14 -3.18 -14.56
CA GLN A 36 -8.63 -2.59 -15.82
C GLN A 36 -7.60 -2.76 -16.95
N MET A 37 -6.31 -2.54 -16.65
CA MET A 37 -5.23 -2.75 -17.63
C MET A 37 -5.10 -4.21 -18.07
N LEU A 38 -5.30 -5.16 -17.16
CA LEU A 38 -5.25 -6.59 -17.48
C LEU A 38 -6.50 -7.04 -18.26
N LEU A 39 -7.69 -6.56 -17.91
CA LEU A 39 -8.92 -6.85 -18.65
C LEU A 39 -8.92 -6.30 -20.08
N ALA A 40 -8.11 -5.27 -20.37
CA ALA A 40 -7.95 -4.73 -21.71
C ALA A 40 -7.00 -5.55 -22.62
N LYS A 41 -6.32 -6.57 -22.09
CA LYS A 41 -5.40 -7.43 -22.85
C LYS A 41 -6.15 -8.56 -23.57
N SER A 42 -5.53 -9.11 -24.61
CA SER A 42 -6.07 -10.30 -25.28
C SER A 42 -6.00 -11.52 -24.35
N PRO A 43 -6.87 -12.54 -24.57
CA PRO A 43 -6.77 -13.81 -23.84
C PRO A 43 -5.40 -14.48 -23.97
N GLU A 44 -4.76 -14.36 -25.14
CA GLU A 44 -3.43 -14.92 -25.44
C GLU A 44 -2.34 -14.24 -24.62
N ASP A 45 -2.36 -12.91 -24.53
CA ASP A 45 -1.42 -12.14 -23.71
C ASP A 45 -1.58 -12.44 -22.22
N LEU A 46 -2.82 -12.61 -21.76
CA LEU A 46 -3.10 -12.99 -20.38
C LEU A 46 -2.59 -14.40 -20.08
N GLU A 47 -2.81 -15.37 -20.96
CA GLU A 47 -2.31 -16.72 -20.77
C GLU A 47 -0.78 -16.77 -20.77
N ALA A 48 -0.11 -16.07 -21.70
CA ALA A 48 1.34 -15.93 -21.70
C ALA A 48 1.87 -15.34 -20.38
N ARG A 49 1.18 -14.30 -19.85
CA ARG A 49 1.50 -13.74 -18.53
C ARG A 49 1.38 -14.79 -17.43
N TRP A 50 0.28 -15.55 -17.38
CA TRP A 50 0.05 -16.58 -16.36
C TRP A 50 1.15 -17.64 -16.36
N GLN A 51 1.59 -18.09 -17.55
CA GLN A 51 2.65 -19.09 -17.69
C GLN A 51 4.05 -18.55 -17.31
N SER A 52 4.27 -17.23 -17.40
CA SER A 52 5.55 -16.62 -17.03
C SER A 52 5.78 -16.44 -15.53
N ILE A 53 4.72 -16.54 -14.70
CA ILE A 53 4.82 -16.35 -13.25
C ILE A 53 5.16 -17.71 -12.61
N PRO A 54 6.34 -17.88 -11.98
CA PRO A 54 6.77 -19.20 -11.49
C PRO A 54 5.93 -19.75 -10.32
N ASP A 55 5.32 -18.87 -9.53
CA ASP A 55 4.57 -19.23 -8.33
C ASP A 55 3.08 -19.44 -8.66
N PRO A 56 2.58 -20.69 -8.64
CA PRO A 56 1.19 -20.98 -9.01
C PRO A 56 0.17 -20.40 -8.01
N ILE A 57 0.56 -20.15 -6.77
CA ILE A 57 -0.31 -19.51 -5.76
C ILE A 57 -0.52 -18.04 -6.14
N LYS A 58 0.54 -17.34 -6.55
CA LYS A 58 0.43 -15.96 -7.04
C LYS A 58 -0.40 -15.87 -8.32
N VAL A 59 -0.26 -16.82 -9.25
CA VAL A 59 -1.12 -16.88 -10.44
C VAL A 59 -2.58 -17.04 -10.07
N ARG A 60 -2.89 -17.97 -9.15
CA ARG A 60 -4.28 -18.21 -8.70
C ARG A 60 -4.88 -16.95 -8.07
N LYS A 61 -4.16 -16.31 -7.15
CA LYS A 61 -4.58 -15.05 -6.52
C LYS A 61 -4.80 -13.95 -7.56
N LEU A 62 -3.87 -13.77 -8.49
CA LEU A 62 -3.98 -12.73 -9.50
C LEU A 62 -5.14 -12.97 -10.47
N LYS A 63 -5.39 -14.22 -10.87
CA LYS A 63 -6.58 -14.59 -11.66
C LYS A 63 -7.87 -14.26 -10.91
N ASP A 64 -7.94 -14.57 -9.61
CA ASP A 64 -9.08 -14.23 -8.76
C ASP A 64 -9.32 -12.71 -8.69
N LEU A 65 -8.28 -11.93 -8.40
CA LEU A 65 -8.38 -10.47 -8.35
C LEU A 65 -8.82 -9.86 -9.68
N VAL A 66 -8.33 -10.40 -10.80
CA VAL A 66 -8.75 -9.93 -12.12
C VAL A 66 -10.21 -10.29 -12.41
N ALA A 67 -10.66 -11.48 -12.04
CA ALA A 67 -12.05 -11.90 -12.21
C ALA A 67 -13.00 -11.06 -11.33
N ASN A 68 -12.72 -11.03 -10.03
CA ASN A 68 -13.66 -10.58 -9.00
C ASN A 68 -13.46 -9.12 -8.56
N GLY A 69 -12.30 -8.51 -8.83
CA GLY A 69 -12.04 -7.13 -8.43
C GLY A 69 -12.22 -6.90 -6.93
N ALA A 70 -12.99 -5.88 -6.56
CA ALA A 70 -13.32 -5.54 -5.18
C ALA A 70 -14.04 -6.68 -4.42
N ASP A 71 -14.79 -7.53 -5.13
CA ASP A 71 -15.54 -8.65 -4.55
C ASP A 71 -14.68 -9.88 -4.25
N SER A 72 -13.38 -9.81 -4.53
CA SER A 72 -12.44 -10.87 -4.16
C SER A 72 -12.29 -10.95 -2.63
N ASP A 73 -12.35 -12.18 -2.08
CA ASP A 73 -12.14 -12.44 -0.64
C ASP A 73 -10.77 -11.95 -0.12
N TYR A 74 -9.80 -11.74 -1.01
CA TYR A 74 -8.50 -11.20 -0.65
C TYR A 74 -8.54 -9.71 -0.24
N VAL A 75 -9.50 -8.93 -0.77
CA VAL A 75 -9.61 -7.48 -0.56
C VAL A 75 -9.90 -7.10 0.90
N PRO A 76 -10.95 -7.61 1.56
CA PRO A 76 -11.20 -7.27 2.97
C PRO A 76 -10.06 -7.73 3.89
N VAL A 77 -9.39 -8.85 3.57
CA VAL A 77 -8.21 -9.32 4.31
C VAL A 77 -7.04 -8.35 4.15
N ALA A 78 -6.80 -7.85 2.94
CA ALA A 78 -5.76 -6.85 2.68
C ALA A 78 -6.04 -5.52 3.40
N LEU A 79 -7.28 -5.01 3.33
CA LEU A 79 -7.69 -3.80 4.04
C LEU A 79 -7.52 -3.95 5.56
N GLY A 80 -7.90 -5.10 6.13
CA GLY A 80 -7.70 -5.37 7.55
C GLY A 80 -6.22 -5.37 7.97
N LYS A 81 -5.34 -5.97 7.16
CA LYS A 81 -3.88 -5.95 7.41
C LYS A 81 -3.30 -4.54 7.32
N LEU A 82 -3.73 -3.73 6.35
CA LEU A 82 -3.27 -2.35 6.20
C LEU A 82 -3.84 -1.44 7.31
N ALA A 83 -5.07 -1.66 7.76
CA ALA A 83 -5.61 -0.98 8.93
C ALA A 83 -4.80 -1.32 10.20
N ARG A 84 -4.40 -2.59 10.37
CA ARG A 84 -3.49 -3.01 11.45
C ARG A 84 -2.14 -2.32 11.35
N MET A 85 -1.52 -2.28 10.16
CA MET A 85 -0.27 -1.55 9.93
C MET A 85 -0.38 -0.10 10.42
N CYS A 86 -1.46 0.60 10.07
CA CYS A 86 -1.65 2.00 10.46
C CYS A 86 -1.80 2.16 11.98
N ALA A 87 -2.50 1.22 12.65
CA ALA A 87 -2.64 1.22 14.10
C ALA A 87 -1.31 0.95 14.83
N GLU A 88 -0.55 -0.04 14.36
CA GLU A 88 0.77 -0.39 14.92
C GLU A 88 1.76 0.76 14.75
N MET A 89 1.72 1.43 13.59
CA MET A 89 2.52 2.63 13.36
C MET A 89 2.09 3.80 14.25
N ASP A 90 0.79 4.02 14.44
CA ASP A 90 0.31 5.10 15.31
C ASP A 90 0.78 4.91 16.75
N ALA A 91 0.75 3.66 17.23
CA ALA A 91 1.28 3.30 18.54
C ALA A 91 2.79 3.52 18.63
N ALA A 92 3.57 3.10 17.63
CA ALA A 92 5.02 3.30 17.61
C ALA A 92 5.42 4.78 17.59
N LEU A 93 4.65 5.60 16.88
CA LEU A 93 4.83 7.05 16.78
C LEU A 93 4.41 7.81 18.05
N ALA A 94 3.91 7.13 19.09
CA ALA A 94 3.67 7.77 20.38
C ALA A 94 4.96 8.25 21.09
N HIS A 95 6.12 7.74 20.67
CA HIS A 95 7.42 8.00 21.27
C HIS A 95 8.31 8.97 20.48
N GLY A 96 7.82 9.52 19.37
CA GLY A 96 8.58 10.45 18.54
C GLY A 96 7.93 10.68 17.17
N ASP A 97 8.51 11.59 16.40
CA ASP A 97 7.98 11.91 15.08
C ASP A 97 8.23 10.81 14.04
N TRP A 98 9.25 9.97 14.22
CA TRP A 98 9.61 8.90 13.30
C TRP A 98 9.55 7.54 14.00
N LEU A 99 9.50 6.46 13.22
CA LEU A 99 9.29 5.11 13.76
C LEU A 99 10.35 4.63 14.75
N MET A 100 11.53 5.28 14.73
CA MET A 100 12.63 4.99 15.65
C MET A 100 13.04 6.21 16.49
N GLY A 101 12.09 7.11 16.79
CA GLY A 101 12.31 8.29 17.64
C GLY A 101 12.35 9.60 16.85
N ASP A 102 13.31 10.47 17.17
CA ASP A 102 13.29 11.86 16.69
C ASP A 102 13.83 12.06 15.27
N GLN A 103 14.44 11.02 14.67
CA GLN A 103 15.09 11.13 13.37
C GLN A 103 14.53 10.13 12.34
N TYR A 104 14.37 10.62 11.11
CA TYR A 104 14.01 9.78 9.96
C TYR A 104 15.04 8.66 9.79
N SER A 105 14.55 7.44 9.66
CA SER A 105 15.37 6.25 9.68
C SER A 105 15.06 5.31 8.50
N LEU A 106 15.77 4.18 8.46
CA LEU A 106 15.47 3.13 7.50
C LEU A 106 14.06 2.54 7.75
N ALA A 107 13.56 2.53 8.99
CA ALA A 107 12.21 2.04 9.28
C ALA A 107 11.15 2.83 8.51
N ASP A 108 11.25 4.17 8.53
CA ASP A 108 10.34 5.06 7.82
C ASP A 108 10.43 4.87 6.31
N ALA A 109 11.65 4.77 5.78
CA ALA A 109 11.89 4.55 4.35
C ALA A 109 11.33 3.22 3.85
N LEU A 110 11.37 2.17 4.68
CA LEU A 110 10.86 0.84 4.35
C LEU A 110 9.34 0.82 4.18
N VAL A 111 8.61 1.55 5.03
CA VAL A 111 7.13 1.54 5.01
C VAL A 111 6.52 2.58 4.06
N THR A 112 7.27 3.65 3.76
CA THR A 112 6.84 4.77 2.89
C THR A 112 6.19 4.34 1.57
N PRO A 113 6.73 3.38 0.78
CA PRO A 113 6.17 3.02 -0.52
C PRO A 113 4.73 2.47 -0.42
N TYR A 114 4.38 1.84 0.70
CA TYR A 114 3.04 1.27 0.90
C TYR A 114 2.02 2.37 1.15
N PHE A 115 2.33 3.32 2.04
CA PHE A 115 1.46 4.49 2.26
C PHE A 115 1.30 5.32 0.99
N TYR A 116 2.40 5.57 0.28
CA TYR A 116 2.36 6.31 -0.98
C TYR A 116 1.44 5.62 -1.99
N ARG A 117 1.54 4.30 -2.15
CA ARG A 117 0.68 3.57 -3.08
C ARG A 117 -0.79 3.57 -2.63
N ILE A 118 -1.07 3.43 -1.33
CA ILE A 118 -2.43 3.48 -0.79
C ILE A 118 -3.04 4.87 -1.04
N ASP A 119 -2.26 5.94 -0.85
CA ASP A 119 -2.68 7.30 -1.19
C ASP A 119 -2.95 7.44 -2.70
N CYS A 120 -2.06 6.96 -3.58
CA CYS A 120 -2.31 7.00 -5.02
C CYS A 120 -3.62 6.33 -5.44
N ILE A 121 -4.06 5.27 -4.72
CA ILE A 121 -5.31 4.54 -4.99
C ILE A 121 -6.52 5.27 -4.35
N GLY A 122 -6.33 6.37 -3.63
CA GLY A 122 -7.41 7.14 -3.00
C GLY A 122 -7.91 6.54 -1.69
N LEU A 123 -7.06 5.79 -0.97
CA LEU A 123 -7.42 5.09 0.26
C LEU A 123 -6.77 5.69 1.51
N SER A 124 -6.45 6.99 1.49
CA SER A 124 -5.87 7.70 2.65
C SER A 124 -6.76 7.68 3.89
N GLY A 125 -8.08 7.53 3.70
CA GLY A 125 -9.04 7.30 4.78
C GLY A 125 -8.68 6.16 5.73
N LEU A 126 -7.90 5.16 5.28
CA LEU A 126 -7.39 4.08 6.14
C LEU A 126 -6.62 4.57 7.37
N TRP A 127 -5.98 5.75 7.29
CA TRP A 127 -5.29 6.34 8.43
C TRP A 127 -5.83 7.70 8.85
N GLU A 128 -6.33 8.51 7.93
CA GLU A 128 -6.76 9.88 8.21
C GLU A 128 -7.89 9.94 9.24
N THR A 129 -8.75 8.93 9.30
CA THR A 129 -9.93 8.95 10.17
C THR A 129 -9.66 8.44 11.59
N ARG A 130 -8.59 7.66 11.82
CA ARG A 130 -8.40 6.90 13.07
C ARG A 130 -7.02 7.06 13.71
N TYR A 131 -6.00 7.39 12.93
CA TYR A 131 -4.60 7.25 13.34
C TYR A 131 -3.85 8.58 13.18
N PRO A 132 -4.07 9.56 14.08
CA PRO A 132 -3.58 10.93 13.91
C PRO A 132 -2.05 11.03 13.84
N ARG A 133 -1.31 10.17 14.53
CA ARG A 133 0.16 10.18 14.49
C ARG A 133 0.66 9.60 13.17
N THR A 134 0.02 8.54 12.68
CA THR A 134 0.31 7.98 11.35
C THR A 134 -0.01 9.01 10.25
N THR A 135 -1.12 9.74 10.36
CA THR A 135 -1.48 10.85 9.46
C THR A 135 -0.41 11.93 9.46
N ALA A 136 0.01 12.40 10.64
CA ALA A 136 1.06 13.39 10.77
C ALA A 136 2.42 12.91 10.22
N TRP A 137 2.73 11.63 10.45
CA TRP A 137 3.93 10.99 9.90
C TRP A 137 3.92 10.98 8.37
N PHE A 138 2.82 10.56 7.75
CA PHE A 138 2.75 10.52 6.29
C PHE A 138 2.78 11.92 5.69
N ALA A 139 2.13 12.91 6.30
CA ALA A 139 2.24 14.31 5.89
C ALA A 139 3.70 14.81 5.92
N ARG A 140 4.47 14.44 6.94
CA ARG A 140 5.92 14.74 7.02
C ARG A 140 6.73 13.99 5.96
N VAL A 141 6.44 12.72 5.70
CA VAL A 141 7.09 11.92 4.63
C VAL A 141 6.84 12.53 3.26
N SER A 142 5.60 12.93 2.97
CA SER A 142 5.19 13.48 1.68
C SER A 142 5.88 14.78 1.31
N GLN A 143 6.35 15.55 2.30
CA GLN A 143 7.12 16.78 2.08
C GLN A 143 8.61 16.54 1.85
N ARG A 144 9.10 15.30 1.98
CA ARG A 144 10.53 15.01 1.82
C ARG A 144 10.93 15.07 0.34
N PRO A 145 12.00 15.82 -0.03
CA PRO A 145 12.49 15.84 -1.41
C PRO A 145 12.86 14.45 -1.95
N SER A 146 13.27 13.53 -1.06
CA SER A 146 13.59 12.15 -1.42
C SER A 146 12.39 11.38 -1.95
N LEU A 147 11.17 11.68 -1.50
CA LEU A 147 9.97 11.03 -2.02
C LEU A 147 9.72 11.48 -3.46
N ALA A 148 9.67 12.79 -3.70
CA ALA A 148 9.48 13.35 -5.03
C ALA A 148 10.55 12.84 -6.02
N ALA A 149 11.82 12.80 -5.61
CA ALA A 149 12.89 12.28 -6.44
C ALA A 149 12.72 10.78 -6.79
N ALA A 150 12.11 10.00 -5.91
CA ALA A 150 11.87 8.57 -6.12
C ALA A 150 10.61 8.29 -6.96
N THR A 151 9.61 9.18 -6.97
CA THR A 151 8.30 8.93 -7.60
C THR A 151 8.09 9.70 -8.90
N ALA A 152 8.54 10.95 -8.99
CA ALA A 152 8.31 11.82 -10.15
C ALA A 152 8.81 11.25 -11.50
N PRO A 153 9.89 10.45 -11.58
CA PRO A 153 10.30 9.84 -12.84
C PRO A 153 9.32 8.77 -13.39
N TRP A 154 8.38 8.28 -12.56
CA TRP A 154 7.55 7.12 -12.88
C TRP A 154 6.05 7.41 -12.88
N LEU A 155 5.61 8.41 -12.13
CA LEU A 155 4.20 8.77 -11.97
C LEU A 155 4.08 10.29 -12.01
N ASP A 156 3.43 10.81 -13.05
CA ASP A 156 3.02 12.20 -13.12
C ASP A 156 1.66 12.43 -12.44
N GLU A 157 1.28 13.70 -12.29
CA GLU A 157 0.02 14.08 -11.64
C GLU A 157 -1.22 13.52 -12.34
N ASN A 158 -1.20 13.41 -13.67
CA ASN A 158 -2.35 12.90 -14.43
C ASN A 158 -2.54 11.40 -14.19
N GLU A 159 -1.45 10.63 -14.17
CA GLU A 159 -1.52 9.20 -13.88
C GLU A 159 -1.91 8.95 -12.42
N ILE A 160 -1.43 9.77 -11.48
CA ILE A 160 -1.86 9.69 -10.08
C ILE A 160 -3.36 9.96 -9.95
N GLU A 161 -3.88 11.00 -10.59
CA GLU A 161 -5.32 11.33 -10.55
C GLU A 161 -6.16 10.21 -11.18
N ARG A 162 -5.69 9.64 -12.30
CA ARG A 162 -6.34 8.49 -12.93
C ARG A 162 -6.40 7.28 -11.97
N ILE A 163 -5.28 6.93 -11.34
CA ILE A 163 -5.22 5.81 -10.38
C ILE A 163 -6.15 6.09 -9.19
N ARG A 164 -6.14 7.33 -8.68
CA ARG A 164 -6.97 7.75 -7.55
C ARG A 164 -8.45 7.67 -7.86
N ALA A 165 -8.87 8.15 -9.02
CA ALA A 165 -10.26 8.07 -9.47
C ALA A 165 -10.74 6.62 -9.56
N ILE A 166 -9.97 5.73 -10.19
CA ILE A 166 -10.33 4.31 -10.30
C ILE A 166 -10.40 3.65 -8.92
N GLY A 167 -9.42 3.89 -8.05
CA GLY A 167 -9.41 3.29 -6.72
C GLY A 167 -10.54 3.79 -5.82
N THR A 168 -10.85 5.09 -5.87
CA THR A 168 -11.98 5.67 -5.13
C THR A 168 -13.31 5.11 -5.61
N ASP A 169 -13.51 4.98 -6.92
CA ASP A 169 -14.70 4.34 -7.49
C ASP A 169 -14.80 2.86 -7.05
N THR A 170 -13.67 2.15 -7.09
CA THR A 170 -13.60 0.71 -6.75
C THR A 170 -13.91 0.44 -5.27
N PHE A 171 -13.40 1.25 -4.35
CA PHE A 171 -13.40 0.92 -2.92
C PHE A 171 -14.24 1.85 -2.04
N VAL A 172 -14.53 3.08 -2.49
CA VAL A 172 -15.17 4.11 -1.66
C VAL A 172 -16.61 4.36 -2.09
N ALA A 173 -16.86 4.54 -3.39
CA ALA A 173 -18.16 4.99 -3.91
C ALA A 173 -19.35 4.08 -3.50
N GLY A 174 -19.13 2.77 -3.42
CA GLY A 174 -20.15 1.80 -3.01
C GLY A 174 -20.33 1.62 -1.50
N GLY A 175 -19.49 2.23 -0.65
CA GLY A 175 -19.57 2.14 0.80
C GLY A 175 -19.28 0.76 1.41
N GLN A 176 -19.01 -0.27 0.60
CA GLN A 176 -18.74 -1.66 1.02
C GLN A 176 -17.63 -1.76 2.06
N PHE A 177 -16.61 -0.90 1.96
CA PHE A 177 -15.43 -0.91 2.84
C PHE A 177 -15.38 0.26 3.83
N SER A 178 -16.50 0.96 4.04
CA SER A 178 -16.60 2.10 4.96
C SER A 178 -16.21 1.78 6.41
N SER A 179 -16.24 0.51 6.82
CA SER A 179 -15.78 0.09 8.15
C SER A 179 -14.25 0.13 8.32
N TYR A 180 -13.49 0.18 7.22
CA TYR A 180 -12.03 0.32 7.21
C TYR A 180 -11.58 1.77 7.03
N LEU A 181 -12.37 2.56 6.32
CA LEU A 181 -12.13 3.98 6.02
C LEU A 181 -12.71 4.88 7.12
#